data_AF-A0A9N9PMQ3-F1
#
_entry.id   AF-A0A9N9PMQ3-F1
#
_cell.length_a   1.000
_cell.length_b   1.000
_cell.length_c   1.000
_cell.angle_alpha   90.00
_cell.angle_beta   90.00
_cell.angle_gamma   90.00
#
_symmetry.space_group_name_H-M   'P 1'
#
loop_
_entity.id
_entity.type
_entity.pdbx_description
1 polymer ?
#
loop_
_entity_poly.entity_id
_entity_poly.type
_entity_poly.pdbx_seq_one_letter_code
_entity_poly.pdbx_strand_id
1 'polypeptide(L)'
;FKKWHGIAKIKLHKEDASADVDAATAAILKLNRLLEQYHLQDIYNMDETTLFYQLEPDTTLATMCLSRRKKNKERLTIVLYANASGTDRFETLVIGKYKNPQYFKNVNRRSFGIKYEANIKAWMTVCIFQWWLKPFDWRMEGHKVILLLDSSKTHSTA
;
A
#
# COMPACT_ATOMS: atom_id res chain seq x y z
N PHE A 1 1.13 -35.73 -19.75
CA PHE A 1 1.93 -34.55 -20.11
C PHE A 1 2.87 -34.07 -18.98
N LYS A 2 2.43 -33.28 -17.98
CA LYS A 2 3.34 -32.70 -16.95
C LYS A 2 4.18 -33.73 -16.17
N LYS A 3 3.56 -34.82 -15.71
CA LYS A 3 4.23 -35.93 -14.98
C LYS A 3 5.18 -36.76 -15.86
N TRP A 4 4.89 -36.84 -17.16
CA TRP A 4 5.69 -37.62 -18.12
C TRP A 4 6.94 -36.85 -18.60
N HIS A 5 6.89 -35.52 -18.58
CA HIS A 5 8.01 -34.65 -18.93
C HIS A 5 8.76 -34.09 -17.70
N GLY A 6 8.51 -34.58 -16.48
CA GLY A 6 9.24 -34.13 -15.29
C GLY A 6 9.02 -32.66 -14.90
N ILE A 7 7.89 -32.05 -15.29
CA ILE A 7 7.61 -30.64 -15.03
C ILE A 7 6.91 -30.49 -13.67
N ALA A 8 7.57 -29.81 -12.72
CA ALA A 8 7.05 -29.54 -11.38
C ALA A 8 6.76 -28.04 -11.14
N LYS A 9 5.76 -27.73 -10.31
CA LYS A 9 5.45 -26.38 -9.82
C LYS A 9 6.15 -26.18 -8.47
N ILE A 10 7.16 -25.33 -8.40
CA ILE A 10 7.89 -25.04 -7.16
C ILE A 10 7.45 -23.67 -6.64
N LYS A 11 6.98 -23.61 -5.39
CA LYS A 11 6.60 -22.37 -4.70
C LYS A 11 7.74 -22.01 -3.74
N LEU A 12 8.31 -20.82 -3.89
CA LEU A 12 9.34 -20.32 -2.99
C LEU A 12 8.65 -19.65 -1.79
N HIS A 13 8.73 -20.29 -0.61
CA HIS A 13 8.21 -19.73 0.64
C HIS A 13 9.05 -18.54 1.11
N LYS A 14 8.40 -17.61 1.82
CA LYS A 14 9.03 -16.48 2.52
C LYS A 14 8.67 -16.60 4.01
N GLU A 15 9.71 -16.47 4.83
CA GLU A 15 9.83 -16.44 6.31
C GLU A 15 8.57 -16.66 7.16
N ASP A 16 8.62 -17.69 8.00
CA ASP A 16 7.77 -17.85 9.18
C ASP A 16 8.35 -17.03 10.33
N ALA A 17 7.63 -15.99 10.78
CA ALA A 17 7.89 -15.33 12.05
C ALA A 17 6.86 -15.82 13.07
N SER A 18 7.32 -16.46 14.14
CA SER A 18 6.49 -16.81 15.30
C SER A 18 6.04 -15.51 16.00
N ALA A 19 4.80 -15.10 15.79
CA ALA A 19 4.23 -13.91 16.41
C ALA A 19 3.67 -14.20 17.81
N ASP A 20 3.84 -13.27 18.74
CA ASP A 20 3.20 -13.30 20.06
C ASP A 20 1.70 -12.96 19.92
N VAL A 21 0.87 -14.00 19.92
CA VAL A 21 -0.58 -13.90 19.70
C VAL A 21 -1.28 -13.22 20.87
N ASP A 22 -0.78 -13.39 22.10
CA ASP A 22 -1.42 -12.84 23.30
C ASP A 22 -1.21 -11.32 23.36
N ALA A 23 0.02 -10.86 23.10
CA ALA A 23 0.32 -9.44 23.00
C ALA A 23 -0.49 -8.76 21.88
N ALA A 24 -0.63 -9.41 20.72
CA ALA A 24 -1.43 -8.90 19.61
C ALA A 24 -2.93 -8.82 20.00
N THR A 25 -3.45 -9.84 20.66
CA THR A 25 -4.86 -9.87 21.10
C THR A 25 -5.15 -8.76 22.11
N ALA A 26 -4.27 -8.55 23.09
CA ALA A 26 -4.40 -7.46 24.05
C ALA A 26 -4.37 -6.07 23.38
N ALA A 27 -3.48 -5.89 22.39
CA ALA A 27 -3.40 -4.64 21.63
C ALA A 27 -4.68 -4.36 20.82
N ILE A 28 -5.24 -5.39 20.16
CA ILE A 28 -6.51 -5.28 19.42
C ILE A 28 -7.66 -4.91 20.35
N LEU A 29 -7.77 -5.53 21.52
CA LEU A 29 -8.82 -5.19 22.50
C LEU A 29 -8.72 -3.73 22.96
N LYS A 30 -7.50 -3.25 23.20
CA LYS A 30 -7.27 -1.84 23.57
C LYS A 30 -7.66 -0.90 22.42
N LEU A 31 -7.32 -1.24 21.19
CA LEU A 31 -7.67 -0.46 20.01
C LEU A 31 -9.19 -0.40 19.82
N ASN A 32 -9.89 -1.54 19.91
CA ASN A 32 -11.35 -1.58 19.77
C ASN A 32 -12.06 -0.68 20.79
N ARG A 33 -11.65 -0.73 22.07
CA ARG A 33 -12.19 0.17 23.11
C ARG A 33 -11.98 1.65 22.83
N LEU A 34 -10.90 2.00 22.11
CA LEU A 34 -10.67 3.38 21.68
C LEU A 34 -11.59 3.75 20.52
N LEU A 35 -11.72 2.85 19.53
CA LEU A 35 -12.54 3.05 18.34
C LEU A 35 -14.04 3.15 18.67
N GLU A 36 -14.52 2.41 19.68
CA GLU A 36 -15.91 2.47 20.16
C GLU A 36 -16.35 3.88 20.63
N GLN A 37 -15.41 4.78 20.91
CA GLN A 37 -15.69 6.15 21.34
C GLN A 37 -15.95 7.10 20.15
N TYR A 38 -15.82 6.62 18.92
CA TYR A 38 -15.94 7.42 17.69
C TYR A 38 -17.02 6.84 16.78
N HIS A 39 -17.71 7.71 16.04
CA HIS A 39 -18.57 7.24 14.96
C HIS A 39 -17.72 6.65 13.82
N LEU A 40 -18.28 5.66 13.09
CA LEU A 40 -17.61 5.06 11.93
C LEU A 40 -17.22 6.08 10.84
N GLN A 41 -17.86 7.25 10.83
CA GLN A 41 -17.54 8.34 9.91
C GLN A 41 -16.27 9.11 10.30
N ASP A 42 -15.87 9.02 11.56
CA ASP A 42 -14.72 9.72 12.16
C ASP A 42 -13.50 8.81 12.36
N ILE A 43 -13.61 7.54 11.95
CA ILE A 43 -12.51 6.57 11.97
C ILE A 43 -12.01 6.41 10.55
N TYR A 44 -10.80 6.86 10.28
CA TYR A 44 -10.13 6.77 8.98
C TYR A 44 -9.03 5.73 9.01
N ASN A 45 -8.82 5.07 7.88
CA ASN A 45 -7.63 4.26 7.62
C ASN A 45 -6.92 4.83 6.40
N MET A 46 -5.59 4.90 6.45
CA MET A 46 -4.75 5.13 5.28
C MET A 46 -3.79 3.96 5.14
N ASP A 47 -3.72 3.40 3.93
CA ASP A 47 -2.82 2.29 3.65
C ASP A 47 -2.24 2.36 2.23
N GLU A 48 -1.12 1.69 2.05
CA GLU A 48 -0.27 1.74 0.87
C GLU A 48 -0.18 0.37 0.21
N THR A 49 -0.65 0.29 -1.04
CA THR A 49 -0.48 -0.92 -1.85
C THR A 49 0.52 -0.68 -2.97
N THR A 50 1.35 -1.70 -3.24
CA THR A 50 2.33 -1.64 -4.34
C THR A 50 1.83 -2.46 -5.52
N LEU A 51 1.63 -1.81 -6.66
CA LEU A 51 1.30 -2.45 -7.93
C LEU A 51 2.58 -2.71 -8.73
N PHE A 52 2.95 -3.97 -8.88
CA PHE A 52 4.06 -4.39 -9.76
C PHE A 52 3.54 -4.74 -11.16
N TYR A 53 3.56 -3.77 -12.07
CA TYR A 53 2.93 -3.90 -13.38
C TYR A 53 3.81 -4.57 -14.45
N GLN A 54 5.10 -4.78 -14.18
CA GLN A 54 6.02 -5.53 -15.06
C GLN A 54 6.57 -6.82 -14.42
N LEU A 55 6.00 -7.24 -13.29
CA LEU A 55 6.49 -8.41 -12.56
C LEU A 55 6.00 -9.70 -13.21
N GLU A 56 6.95 -10.53 -13.63
CA GLU A 56 6.66 -11.87 -14.12
C GLU A 56 6.18 -12.80 -12.98
N PRO A 57 5.30 -13.78 -13.29
CA PRO A 57 4.80 -14.75 -12.31
C PRO A 57 5.91 -15.43 -11.49
N ASP A 58 5.63 -15.76 -10.24
CA ASP A 58 6.55 -16.47 -9.35
C ASP A 58 6.77 -17.94 -9.69
N THR A 59 5.95 -18.49 -10.57
CA THR A 59 6.02 -19.89 -10.99
C THR A 59 6.29 -19.99 -12.47
N THR A 60 7.34 -20.73 -12.82
CA THR A 60 7.65 -21.11 -14.19
C THR A 60 7.57 -22.63 -14.30
N LEU A 61 7.03 -23.14 -15.40
CA LEU A 61 7.11 -24.57 -15.72
C LEU A 61 8.49 -24.81 -16.34
N ALA A 62 9.32 -25.62 -15.69
CA ALA A 62 10.66 -25.92 -16.17
C ALA A 62 10.96 -27.42 -16.03
N THR A 63 11.70 -27.94 -16.99
CA THR A 63 12.19 -29.33 -17.07
C THR A 63 13.58 -29.49 -16.45
N MET A 64 14.28 -28.37 -16.21
CA MET A 64 15.60 -28.29 -15.60
C MET A 64 15.66 -27.09 -14.66
N CYS A 65 16.61 -27.08 -13.72
CA CYS A 65 16.79 -25.95 -12.81
C CYS A 65 17.25 -24.71 -13.61
N LEU A 66 16.37 -23.71 -13.73
CA LEU A 66 16.69 -22.45 -14.41
C LEU A 66 17.40 -21.50 -13.44
N SER A 67 18.49 -20.89 -13.89
CA SER A 67 19.14 -19.81 -13.16
C SER A 67 18.15 -18.67 -12.88
N ARG A 68 18.09 -18.20 -11.64
CA ARG A 68 17.16 -17.14 -11.19
C ARG A 68 17.41 -15.85 -12.00
N ARG A 69 16.50 -15.52 -12.90
CA ARG A 69 16.53 -14.23 -13.63
C ARG A 69 16.17 -13.08 -12.69
N LYS A 70 16.82 -11.93 -12.85
CA LYS A 70 16.47 -10.71 -12.12
C LYS A 70 15.08 -10.27 -12.57
N LYS A 71 14.11 -10.35 -11.68
CA LYS A 71 12.74 -9.93 -11.98
C LYS A 71 12.67 -8.43 -12.16
N ASN A 72 11.88 -8.02 -13.15
CA ASN A 72 11.50 -6.63 -13.29
C ASN A 72 10.52 -6.26 -12.18
N LYS A 73 10.91 -5.29 -11.34
CA LYS A 73 10.15 -4.83 -10.18
C LYS A 73 9.69 -3.38 -10.35
N GLU A 74 9.54 -2.93 -11.59
CA GLU A 74 8.89 -1.65 -11.87
C GLU A 74 7.49 -1.65 -11.23
N ARG A 75 7.22 -0.57 -10.49
CA ARG A 75 6.08 -0.50 -9.57
C ARG A 75 5.50 0.90 -9.50
N LEU A 76 4.26 0.95 -9.02
CA LEU A 76 3.60 2.15 -8.52
C LEU A 76 3.19 1.88 -7.07
N THR A 77 3.34 2.87 -6.20
CA THR A 77 2.71 2.84 -4.88
C THR A 77 1.40 3.61 -4.98
N ILE A 78 0.32 3.00 -4.51
CA ILE A 78 -1.02 3.55 -4.49
C ILE A 78 -1.40 3.70 -3.03
N VAL A 79 -1.73 4.92 -2.62
CA VAL A 79 -2.11 5.28 -1.26
C VAL A 79 -3.60 5.52 -1.26
N LEU A 80 -4.31 4.73 -0.46
CA LEU A 80 -5.75 4.76 -0.33
C LEU A 80 -6.11 5.17 1.09
N TYR A 81 -7.22 5.88 1.21
CA TYR A 81 -7.73 6.29 2.51
C TYR A 81 -9.24 6.51 2.43
N ALA A 82 -9.91 6.05 3.47
CA ALA A 82 -11.36 6.13 3.59
C ALA A 82 -11.75 6.05 5.07
N ASN A 83 -12.94 6.56 5.39
CA ASN A 83 -13.53 6.32 6.70
C ASN A 83 -14.10 4.89 6.80
N ALA A 84 -14.31 4.41 8.02
CA ALA A 84 -14.78 3.06 8.29
C ALA A 84 -16.19 2.81 7.75
N SER A 85 -17.01 3.85 7.60
CA SER A 85 -18.33 3.76 6.96
C SER A 85 -18.29 3.70 5.42
N GLY A 86 -17.15 4.02 4.80
CA GLY A 86 -16.98 4.14 3.34
C GLY A 86 -17.68 5.33 2.69
N THR A 87 -18.29 6.23 3.47
CA THR A 87 -19.01 7.41 2.97
C THR A 87 -18.06 8.54 2.57
N ASP A 88 -16.88 8.60 3.19
CA ASP A 88 -15.85 9.57 2.87
C ASP A 88 -14.55 8.88 2.45
N ARG A 89 -13.99 9.39 1.37
CA ARG A 89 -12.69 9.03 0.78
C ARG A 89 -12.14 10.30 0.16
N PHE A 90 -10.83 10.48 0.09
CA PHE A 90 -10.30 11.46 -0.87
C PHE A 90 -9.38 10.93 -1.94
N GLU A 91 -8.92 11.85 -2.78
CA GLU A 91 -8.14 11.58 -3.99
C GLU A 91 -7.00 10.58 -3.75
N THR A 92 -7.03 9.47 -4.46
CA THR A 92 -5.98 8.45 -4.42
C THR A 92 -4.64 9.07 -4.80
N LEU A 93 -3.63 8.86 -3.95
CA LEU A 93 -2.27 9.30 -4.25
C LEU A 93 -1.52 8.16 -4.92
N VAL A 94 -0.96 8.42 -6.10
CA VAL A 94 -0.12 7.49 -6.84
C VAL A 94 1.31 8.01 -6.84
N ILE A 95 2.26 7.19 -6.41
CA ILE A 95 3.68 7.49 -6.41
C ILE A 95 4.36 6.63 -7.47
N GLY A 96 4.88 7.30 -8.51
CA GLY A 96 5.63 6.64 -9.56
C GLY A 96 7.10 7.03 -9.59
N LYS A 97 7.84 6.43 -10.52
CA LYS A 97 9.29 6.64 -10.68
C LYS A 97 9.65 8.01 -11.25
N TYR A 98 8.90 8.44 -12.26
CA TYR A 98 9.18 9.63 -13.06
C TYR A 98 8.15 10.72 -12.78
N LYS A 99 8.56 11.98 -12.71
CA LYS A 99 7.65 13.12 -12.47
C LYS A 99 6.57 13.25 -13.55
N ASN A 100 6.97 13.08 -14.81
CA ASN A 100 6.10 13.15 -15.98
C ASN A 100 6.27 11.87 -16.81
N PRO A 101 5.64 10.76 -16.43
CA PRO A 101 5.74 9.53 -17.21
C PRO A 101 5.01 9.71 -18.54
N GLN A 102 5.61 9.19 -19.61
CA GLN A 102 5.12 9.39 -20.98
C GLN A 102 3.70 8.83 -21.18
N TYR A 103 3.31 7.80 -20.44
CA TYR A 103 1.97 7.19 -20.49
C TYR A 103 0.86 8.10 -19.94
N PHE A 104 1.19 9.12 -19.13
CA PHE A 104 0.23 10.14 -18.69
C PHE A 104 0.25 11.41 -19.56
N LYS A 105 0.95 11.38 -20.70
CA LYS A 105 0.90 12.49 -21.65
C LYS A 105 -0.54 12.66 -22.14
N ASN A 106 -1.08 13.88 -22.00
CA ASN A 106 -2.46 14.24 -22.34
C ASN A 106 -3.55 13.58 -21.49
N VAL A 107 -3.21 12.97 -20.34
CA VAL A 107 -4.19 12.42 -19.40
C VAL A 107 -4.44 13.43 -18.28
N ASN A 108 -5.68 13.89 -18.13
CA ASN A 108 -6.08 14.70 -16.98
C ASN A 108 -6.26 13.81 -15.75
N ARG A 109 -5.18 13.59 -14.99
CA ARG A 109 -5.20 12.74 -13.78
C ARG A 109 -6.21 13.22 -12.72
N ARG A 110 -6.43 14.54 -12.63
CA ARG A 110 -7.34 15.13 -11.65
C ARG A 110 -8.80 14.76 -11.91
N SER A 111 -9.20 14.56 -13.18
CA SER A 111 -10.58 14.12 -13.48
C SER A 111 -10.87 12.71 -12.97
N PHE A 112 -9.84 11.92 -12.67
CA PHE A 112 -9.96 10.59 -12.08
C PHE A 112 -9.82 10.59 -10.55
N GLY A 113 -9.70 11.77 -9.91
CA GLY A 113 -9.42 11.88 -8.48
C GLY A 113 -8.05 11.33 -8.10
N ILE A 114 -7.06 11.41 -9.02
CA ILE A 114 -5.71 10.91 -8.78
C ILE A 114 -4.75 12.07 -8.58
N LYS A 115 -4.13 12.13 -7.40
CA LYS A 115 -2.91 12.90 -7.15
C LYS A 115 -1.71 12.05 -7.53
N TYR A 116 -0.69 12.68 -8.10
CA TYR A 116 0.51 11.96 -8.53
C TYR A 116 1.76 12.63 -8.02
N GLU A 117 2.59 11.84 -7.34
CA GLU A 117 3.93 12.23 -6.90
C GLU A 117 4.99 11.32 -7.52
N ALA A 118 6.24 11.81 -7.53
CA ALA A 118 7.34 11.04 -8.07
C ALA A 118 8.49 10.89 -7.09
N ASN A 119 8.97 9.66 -6.99
CA ASN A 119 10.16 9.27 -6.26
C ASN A 119 10.88 8.21 -7.10
N ILE A 120 12.20 8.28 -7.23
CA ILE A 120 12.98 7.33 -8.04
C ILE A 120 12.76 5.85 -7.63
N LYS A 121 12.40 5.61 -6.36
CA LYS A 121 12.07 4.27 -5.85
C LYS A 121 10.59 3.90 -5.98
N ALA A 122 9.74 4.83 -6.40
CA ALA A 122 8.28 4.74 -6.42
C ALA A 122 7.74 4.23 -5.07
N TRP A 123 8.16 4.89 -3.99
CA TRP A 123 7.83 4.57 -2.60
C TRP A 123 7.36 5.82 -1.87
N MET A 124 6.57 5.62 -0.80
CA MET A 124 6.28 6.67 0.17
C MET A 124 7.57 7.24 0.75
N THR A 125 7.57 8.54 1.01
CA THR A 125 8.63 9.23 1.75
C THR A 125 7.99 10.09 2.83
N VAL A 126 8.73 10.43 3.88
CA VAL A 126 8.24 11.34 4.93
C VAL A 126 7.71 12.64 4.34
N CYS A 127 8.41 13.23 3.36
CA CYS A 127 7.98 14.48 2.73
C CYS A 127 6.66 14.34 1.95
N ILE A 128 6.47 13.23 1.22
CA ILE A 128 5.21 12.97 0.50
C ILE A 128 4.08 12.72 1.51
N PHE A 129 4.36 11.98 2.58
CA PHE A 129 3.38 11.71 3.64
C PHE A 129 2.94 12.99 4.35
N GLN A 130 3.88 13.84 4.78
CA GLN A 130 3.57 15.13 5.40
C GLN A 130 2.80 16.06 4.45
N TRP A 131 3.14 16.05 3.16
CA TRP A 131 2.40 16.82 2.16
C TRP A 131 0.96 16.32 1.99
N TRP A 132 0.75 15.00 2.04
CA TRP A 132 -0.58 14.40 2.02
C TRP A 132 -1.38 14.68 3.31
N LEU A 133 -0.72 14.64 4.46
CA LEU A 133 -1.36 14.80 5.77
C LEU A 133 -1.89 16.23 5.98
N LYS A 134 -1.22 17.26 5.47
CA LYS A 134 -1.64 18.66 5.62
C LYS A 134 -3.08 18.94 5.14
N PRO A 135 -3.46 18.61 3.88
CA PRO A 135 -4.84 18.73 3.43
C PRO A 135 -5.84 17.89 4.23
N PHE A 136 -5.43 16.73 4.75
CA PHE A 136 -6.27 15.92 5.62
C PHE A 136 -6.54 16.63 6.94
N ASP A 137 -5.48 17.12 7.61
CA ASP A 137 -5.57 17.85 8.88
C ASP A 137 -6.48 19.09 8.77
N TRP A 138 -6.30 19.90 7.74
CA TRP A 138 -7.20 21.04 7.47
C TRP A 138 -8.65 20.64 7.25
N ARG A 139 -8.90 19.50 6.59
CA ARG A 139 -10.27 19.02 6.37
C ARG A 139 -10.93 18.58 7.68
N MET A 140 -10.13 18.11 8.64
CA MET A 140 -10.59 17.64 9.94
C MET A 140 -10.55 18.73 11.02
N GLU A 141 -10.23 19.98 10.66
CA GLU A 141 -10.20 21.09 11.60
C GLU A 141 -11.56 21.25 12.31
N GLY A 142 -11.55 21.27 13.64
CA GLY A 142 -12.78 21.32 14.45
C GLY A 142 -13.50 19.97 14.64
N HIS A 143 -13.01 18.89 14.03
CA HIS A 143 -13.55 17.54 14.16
C HIS A 143 -12.56 16.61 14.85
N LYS A 144 -13.05 15.82 15.80
CA LYS A 144 -12.22 14.83 16.49
C LYS A 144 -12.30 13.50 15.72
N VAL A 145 -11.23 13.15 15.03
CA VAL A 145 -11.14 11.91 14.22
C VAL A 145 -10.00 11.01 14.68
N ILE A 146 -10.07 9.74 14.33
CA ILE A 146 -8.95 8.79 14.43
C ILE A 146 -8.44 8.50 13.03
N LEU A 147 -7.12 8.59 12.83
CA LEU A 147 -6.44 8.09 11.63
C LEU A 147 -5.60 6.87 12.00
N LEU A 148 -5.94 5.72 11.42
CA LEU A 148 -5.18 4.48 11.52
C LEU A 148 -4.10 4.46 10.44
N LEU A 149 -2.87 4.18 10.86
CA LEU A 149 -1.67 4.08 10.04
C LEU A 149 -0.90 2.82 10.42
N ASP A 150 -0.20 2.23 9.45
CA ASP A 150 0.75 1.16 9.74
C ASP A 150 1.99 1.68 10.50
N SER A 151 2.82 0.77 11.01
CA SER A 151 4.03 1.11 11.76
C SER A 151 5.23 1.50 10.87
N SER A 152 4.98 1.94 9.63
CA SER A 152 6.04 2.37 8.72
C SER A 152 6.83 3.56 9.27
N LYS A 153 8.14 3.54 9.08
CA LYS A 153 9.05 4.65 9.45
C LYS A 153 8.69 5.97 8.77
N THR A 154 7.98 5.92 7.64
CA THR A 154 7.51 7.13 6.96
C THR A 154 6.42 7.84 7.74
N HIS A 155 5.66 7.12 8.58
CA HIS A 155 4.56 7.65 9.39
C HIS A 155 5.00 8.16 10.76
N SER A 156 6.13 7.67 11.28
CA SER A 156 6.64 8.03 12.61
C SER A 156 7.30 9.41 12.71
N THR A 157 7.36 10.17 11.62
CA THR A 157 8.08 11.46 11.55
C THR A 157 7.15 12.62 11.15
N ALA A 158 5.83 12.41 11.21
CA ALA A 158 4.84 13.46 10.99
C ALA A 158 4.44 14.13 12.31
#